data_AF-A0A9Q3F4G8-F1
#
_entry.id   AF-A0A9Q3F4G8-F1
#
_cell.length_a   1.000
_cell.length_b   1.000
_cell.length_c   1.000
_cell.angle_alpha   90.00
_cell.angle_beta   90.00
_cell.angle_gamma   90.00
#
_symmetry.space_group_name_H-M   'P 1'
#
loop_
_entity.id
_entity.type
_entity.pdbx_description
1 polymer ?
#
loop_
_entity_poly.entity_id
_entity_poly.type
_entity_poly.pdbx_seq_one_letter_code
_entity_poly.pdbx_strand_id
1 'polypeptide(L)'
;MKTYSKNKQCGILLQLLQHKYRSPELKSQLEEPWLRDYKDNKFFLIDGLLYHREKHTSALTIVDRGHISLNLQEFHDCPYMGHMSEDRTKEWVARTAWCPKWEQEFSEYITTCERC
;
A
#
# COMPACT_ATOMS: atom_id res chain seq x y z
N MET A 1 -13.17 -7.85 -0.60
CA MET A 1 -11.95 -8.65 -0.85
C MET A 1 -11.61 -8.90 -2.34
N LYS A 2 -12.38 -8.38 -3.33
CA LYS A 2 -12.10 -8.50 -4.79
C LYS A 2 -10.91 -7.65 -5.29
N THR A 3 -10.29 -6.90 -4.39
CA THR A 3 -9.26 -5.89 -4.70
C THR A 3 -7.88 -6.53 -4.90
N TYR A 4 -7.51 -7.46 -4.01
CA TYR A 4 -6.25 -8.18 -4.09
C TYR A 4 -6.17 -9.15 -5.26
N SER A 5 -7.31 -9.69 -5.72
CA SER A 5 -7.35 -10.60 -6.87
C SER A 5 -6.92 -9.94 -8.19
N LYS A 6 -6.92 -8.60 -8.26
CA LYS A 6 -6.40 -7.86 -9.43
C LYS A 6 -4.88 -7.66 -9.41
N ASN A 7 -4.23 -7.94 -8.29
CA ASN A 7 -2.79 -7.78 -8.13
C ASN A 7 -2.14 -9.14 -7.84
N LYS A 8 -1.35 -9.63 -8.80
CA LYS A 8 -0.67 -10.92 -8.71
C LYS A 8 0.16 -11.06 -7.43
N GLN A 9 0.89 -10.01 -7.05
CA GLN A 9 1.77 -10.02 -5.87
C GLN A 9 0.98 -10.16 -4.57
N CYS A 10 -0.14 -9.44 -4.44
CA CYS A 10 -1.05 -9.59 -3.29
C CYS A 10 -1.68 -10.98 -3.24
N GLY A 11 -2.09 -11.54 -4.39
CA GLY A 11 -2.61 -12.90 -4.45
C GLY A 11 -1.62 -13.95 -3.96
N ILE A 12 -0.34 -13.80 -4.32
CA ILE A 12 0.75 -14.66 -3.85
C ILE A 12 0.96 -14.48 -2.34
N LEU A 13 1.01 -13.23 -1.85
CA LEU A 13 1.18 -12.95 -0.41
C LEU A 13 0.03 -13.51 0.43
N LEU A 14 -1.21 -13.38 -0.04
CA LEU A 14 -2.36 -13.97 0.64
C LEU A 14 -2.20 -15.48 0.78
N GLN A 15 -1.82 -16.18 -0.29
CA GLN A 15 -1.58 -17.62 -0.22
C GLN A 15 -0.43 -17.97 0.73
N LEU A 16 0.69 -17.24 0.65
CA LEU A 16 1.86 -17.46 1.51
C LEU A 16 1.59 -17.20 3.00
N LEU A 17 0.70 -16.25 3.32
CA LEU A 17 0.40 -15.86 4.70
C LEU A 17 -0.81 -16.59 5.30
N GLN A 18 -1.79 -16.99 4.48
CA GLN A 18 -2.96 -17.77 4.93
C GLN A 18 -2.60 -19.24 5.16
N HIS A 19 -1.75 -19.81 4.30
CA HIS A 19 -1.28 -21.17 4.47
C HIS A 19 -0.04 -21.17 5.36
N LYS A 20 -0.02 -22.00 6.41
CA LYS A 20 1.19 -22.28 7.20
C LYS A 20 2.30 -23.00 6.39
N TYR A 21 2.10 -23.22 5.09
CA TYR A 21 3.02 -23.89 4.20
C TYR A 21 3.85 -22.88 3.43
N ARG A 22 5.15 -22.85 3.74
CA ARG A 22 6.16 -22.12 2.96
C ARG A 22 6.36 -22.86 1.63
N SER A 23 5.65 -22.48 0.57
CA SER A 23 5.93 -22.96 -0.78
C SER A 23 7.08 -22.13 -1.38
N PRO A 24 8.26 -22.73 -1.63
CA PRO A 24 9.35 -22.04 -2.32
C PRO A 24 8.98 -21.57 -3.73
N GLU A 25 8.08 -22.29 -4.40
CA GLU A 25 7.60 -22.02 -5.77
C GLU A 25 6.70 -20.77 -5.83
N LEU A 26 5.89 -20.53 -4.80
CA LEU A 26 5.12 -19.29 -4.69
C LEU A 26 6.04 -18.12 -4.35
N LYS A 27 7.03 -18.34 -3.49
CA LYS A 27 8.00 -17.30 -3.11
C LYS A 27 8.83 -16.82 -4.30
N SER A 28 9.20 -17.70 -5.24
CA SER A 28 9.98 -17.32 -6.43
C SER A 28 9.20 -16.45 -7.43
N GLN A 29 7.88 -16.37 -7.29
CA GLN A 29 7.01 -15.54 -8.14
C GLN A 29 6.83 -14.12 -7.61
N LEU A 30 7.30 -13.84 -6.38
CA LEU A 30 7.31 -12.49 -5.85
C LEU A 30 8.39 -11.65 -6.54
N GLU A 31 8.01 -10.46 -6.96
CA GLU A 31 8.91 -9.49 -7.61
C GLU A 31 9.37 -8.44 -6.58
N GLU A 32 10.47 -7.73 -6.86
CA GLU A 32 10.90 -6.62 -6.01
C GLU A 32 9.92 -5.43 -6.12
N PRO A 33 9.61 -4.69 -5.02
CA PRO A 33 10.18 -4.82 -3.66
C PRO A 33 9.46 -5.85 -2.76
N TRP A 34 8.40 -6.50 -3.25
CA TRP A 34 7.55 -7.41 -2.47
C TRP A 34 8.33 -8.60 -1.91
N LEU A 35 9.23 -9.18 -2.71
CA LEU A 35 10.05 -10.31 -2.28
C LEU A 35 10.95 -9.98 -1.09
N ARG A 36 11.66 -8.84 -1.14
CA ARG A 36 12.50 -8.36 -0.04
C ARG A 36 11.68 -8.12 1.21
N ASP A 37 10.61 -7.34 1.11
CA ASP A 37 9.79 -6.97 2.26
C ASP A 37 9.07 -8.20 2.88
N TYR A 38 8.72 -9.20 2.06
CA TYR A 38 8.24 -10.50 2.55
C TYR A 38 9.31 -11.27 3.32
N LYS A 39 10.55 -11.34 2.81
CA LYS A 39 11.67 -11.99 3.52
C LYS A 39 11.97 -11.31 4.87
N ASP A 40 11.76 -10.00 4.94
CA ASP A 40 11.95 -9.19 6.14
C ASP A 40 10.76 -9.27 7.13
N ASN A 41 9.78 -10.13 6.87
CA ASN A 41 8.55 -10.28 7.66
C ASN A 41 7.80 -8.95 7.83
N LYS A 42 7.76 -8.13 6.78
CA LYS A 42 6.99 -6.89 6.80
C LYS A 42 5.51 -7.11 6.46
N PHE A 43 5.15 -8.20 5.80
CA PHE A 43 3.75 -8.49 5.48
C PHE A 43 3.10 -9.42 6.50
N PHE A 44 1.86 -9.11 6.86
CA PHE A 44 1.05 -9.95 7.75
C PHE A 44 -0.44 -9.74 7.47
N LEU A 45 -1.27 -10.68 7.94
CA LEU A 45 -2.72 -10.64 7.78
C LEU A 45 -3.41 -10.39 9.12
N ILE A 46 -4.38 -9.50 9.12
CA ILE A 46 -5.34 -9.30 10.22
C ILE A 46 -6.73 -9.30 9.60
N ASP A 47 -7.61 -10.21 10.04
CA ASP A 47 -8.99 -10.34 9.56
C ASP A 47 -9.13 -10.40 8.03
N GLY A 48 -8.16 -11.03 7.36
CA GLY A 48 -8.13 -11.16 5.90
C GLY A 48 -7.65 -9.92 5.14
N LEU A 49 -7.22 -8.87 5.85
CA LEU A 49 -6.60 -7.67 5.30
C LEU A 49 -5.09 -7.79 5.35
N LEU A 50 -4.42 -7.42 4.25
CA LEU A 50 -2.96 -7.45 4.13
C LEU A 50 -2.39 -6.15 4.65
N TYR A 51 -1.52 -6.24 5.65
CA TYR A 51 -0.80 -5.11 6.21
C TYR A 51 0.68 -5.19 5.87
N HIS A 52 1.30 -4.03 5.73
CA HIS A 52 2.74 -3.86 5.61
C HIS A 52 3.28 -3.12 6.84
N ARG A 53 4.34 -3.66 7.44
CA ARG A 53 5.03 -3.11 8.61
C ARG A 53 6.16 -2.20 8.15
N GLU A 54 6.08 -0.96 8.61
CA GLU A 54 7.19 -0.02 8.61
C GLU A 54 7.83 0.07 10.00
N LYS A 55 8.94 0.83 10.12
CA LYS A 55 9.81 0.85 11.31
C LYS A 55 9.07 1.01 12.65
N HIS A 56 8.02 1.82 12.68
CA HIS A 56 7.22 2.11 13.89
C HIS A 56 5.71 2.06 13.66
N THR A 57 5.26 1.70 12.46
CA THR A 57 3.85 1.77 12.05
C THR A 57 3.50 0.56 11.18
N SER A 58 2.21 0.37 10.92
CA SER A 58 1.76 -0.58 9.92
C SER A 58 0.62 0.03 9.14
N ALA A 59 0.63 -0.18 7.83
CA ALA A 59 -0.31 0.41 6.91
C ALA A 59 -1.03 -0.70 6.12
N LEU A 60 -2.27 -0.42 5.74
CA LEU A 60 -3.05 -1.35 4.93
C LEU A 60 -2.44 -1.42 3.53
N THR A 61 -2.17 -2.62 3.03
CA THR A 61 -1.74 -2.77 1.64
C THR A 61 -2.91 -2.48 0.71
N ILE A 62 -2.80 -1.43 -0.09
CA ILE A 62 -3.80 -1.04 -1.09
C ILE A 62 -3.16 -1.15 -2.48
N VAL A 63 -3.83 -1.81 -3.41
CA VAL A 63 -3.29 -2.04 -4.77
C VAL A 63 -4.25 -1.67 -5.89
N ASP A 64 -5.47 -1.25 -5.54
CA ASP A 64 -6.42 -0.73 -6.52
C ASP A 64 -6.22 0.77 -6.64
N ARG A 65 -5.92 1.23 -7.86
CA ARG A 65 -5.65 2.63 -8.14
C ARG A 65 -6.84 3.54 -7.84
N GLY A 66 -8.07 3.06 -7.97
CA GLY A 66 -9.25 3.84 -7.61
C GLY A 66 -9.30 4.14 -6.12
N HIS A 67 -8.97 3.16 -5.27
CA HIS A 67 -8.85 3.40 -3.82
C HIS A 67 -7.68 4.32 -3.48
N ILE A 68 -6.55 4.19 -4.19
CA ILE A 68 -5.39 5.09 -4.00
C ILE A 68 -5.78 6.53 -4.34
N SER A 69 -6.40 6.76 -5.50
CA SER A 69 -6.88 8.09 -5.92
C SER A 69 -7.93 8.65 -4.97
N LEU A 70 -8.84 7.83 -4.45
CA LEU A 70 -9.82 8.28 -3.48
C LEU A 70 -9.16 8.71 -2.16
N ASN A 71 -8.18 7.95 -1.65
CA ASN A 71 -7.41 8.36 -0.46
C ASN A 71 -6.70 9.70 -0.71
N LEU A 72 -6.08 9.87 -1.88
CA LEU A 72 -5.46 11.14 -2.27
C LEU A 72 -6.44 12.30 -2.24
N GLN A 73 -7.61 12.16 -2.85
CA GLN A 73 -8.65 13.19 -2.84
C GLN A 73 -9.13 13.52 -1.42
N GLU A 74 -9.39 12.50 -0.59
CA GLU A 74 -9.84 12.67 0.79
C GLU A 74 -8.81 13.40 1.66
N PHE A 75 -7.51 13.19 1.45
CA PHE A 75 -6.47 13.84 2.26
C PHE A 75 -6.03 15.19 1.70
N HIS A 76 -6.02 15.35 0.38
CA HIS A 76 -5.46 16.51 -0.29
C HIS A 76 -6.51 17.55 -0.69
N ASP A 77 -7.64 17.10 -1.23
CA ASP A 77 -8.70 17.96 -1.75
C ASP A 77 -9.79 18.26 -0.71
N CYS A 78 -9.76 17.58 0.45
CA CYS A 78 -10.77 17.79 1.48
C CYS A 78 -10.66 19.20 2.10
N PRO A 79 -11.68 20.07 1.93
CA PRO A 79 -11.64 21.44 2.42
C PRO A 79 -11.65 21.52 3.95
N TYR A 80 -12.06 20.45 4.64
CA TYR A 80 -12.03 20.35 6.11
C TYR A 80 -10.63 20.03 6.66
N MET A 81 -9.75 19.43 5.85
CA MET A 81 -8.36 19.13 6.24
C MET A 81 -7.37 20.24 5.86
N GLY A 82 -7.85 21.29 5.19
CA GLY A 82 -7.12 22.54 4.97
C GLY A 82 -6.08 22.49 3.85
N HIS A 83 -6.27 21.67 2.81
CA HIS A 83 -5.32 21.46 1.72
C HIS A 83 -3.91 21.17 2.26
N MET A 84 -3.75 19.98 2.85
CA MET A 84 -2.50 19.61 3.51
C MET A 84 -1.31 19.72 2.55
N SER A 85 -0.20 20.27 3.05
CA SER A 85 1.07 20.29 2.32
C SER A 85 1.46 18.88 1.87
N GLU A 86 2.28 18.79 0.82
CA GLU A 86 2.74 17.52 0.27
C GLU A 86 3.30 16.59 1.35
N ASP A 87 4.15 17.12 2.22
CA ASP A 87 4.78 16.36 3.31
C ASP A 87 3.77 15.80 4.31
N ARG A 88 2.75 16.59 4.70
CA ARG A 88 1.70 16.12 5.63
C ARG A 88 0.81 15.07 4.98
N THR A 89 0.49 15.25 3.70
CA THR A 89 -0.30 14.27 2.93
C THR A 89 0.44 12.95 2.83
N LYS A 90 1.75 12.98 2.54
CA LYS A 90 2.61 11.79 2.53
C LYS A 90 2.66 11.10 3.89
N GLU A 91 2.85 11.85 4.97
CA GLU A 91 2.90 11.28 6.32
C GLU A 91 1.60 10.54 6.69
N TRP A 92 0.44 11.13 6.39
CA TRP A 92 -0.85 10.52 6.68
C TRP A 92 -1.12 9.26 5.84
N VAL A 93 -0.77 9.30 4.57
CA VAL A 93 -0.92 8.15 3.68
C VAL A 93 -0.02 7.02 4.14
N ALA A 94 1.25 7.29 4.45
CA ALA A 94 2.19 6.28 4.95
C ALA A 94 1.71 5.57 6.23
N ARG A 95 0.86 6.23 7.02
CA ARG A 95 0.25 5.66 8.23
C ARG A 95 -0.97 4.79 7.97
N THR A 96 -1.63 4.95 6.82
CA THR A 96 -2.94 4.36 6.53
C THR A 96 -2.87 3.34 5.41
N ALA A 97 -2.11 3.64 4.35
CA ALA A 97 -2.01 2.86 3.13
C ALA A 97 -0.56 2.64 2.71
N TRP A 98 -0.28 1.44 2.19
CA TRP A 98 0.99 1.08 1.58
C TRP A 98 0.76 0.48 0.19
N CYS A 99 1.55 0.92 -0.79
CA CYS A 99 1.68 0.22 -2.07
C CYS A 99 3.08 0.45 -2.66
N PRO A 100 3.59 -0.40 -3.56
CA PRO A 100 4.88 -0.14 -4.18
C PRO A 100 4.87 1.20 -4.92
N LYS A 101 5.95 1.98 -4.77
CA LYS A 101 6.15 3.27 -5.48
C LYS A 101 5.07 4.34 -5.20
N TRP A 102 4.26 4.17 -4.16
CA TRP A 102 3.20 5.11 -3.81
C TRP A 102 3.73 6.54 -3.63
N GLU A 103 4.90 6.71 -2.99
CA GLU A 103 5.49 8.04 -2.80
C GLU A 103 5.75 8.80 -4.10
N GLN A 104 6.17 8.09 -5.17
CA GLN A 104 6.39 8.68 -6.49
C GLN A 104 5.05 9.04 -7.15
N GLU A 105 4.10 8.11 -7.19
CA GLU A 105 2.77 8.35 -7.77
C GLU A 105 2.03 9.49 -7.05
N PHE A 106 2.22 9.62 -5.74
CA PHE A 106 1.61 10.67 -4.93
C PHE A 106 2.27 12.04 -5.15
N SER A 107 3.60 12.07 -5.27
CA SER A 107 4.31 13.31 -5.58
C SER A 107 3.95 13.82 -6.98
N GLU A 108 3.82 12.92 -7.97
CA GLU A 108 3.31 13.27 -9.32
C GLU A 108 1.88 13.84 -9.27
N TYR A 109 1.00 13.23 -8.46
CA TYR A 109 -0.36 13.73 -8.30
C TYR A 109 -0.42 15.12 -7.64
N ILE A 110 0.33 15.34 -6.56
CA ILE A 110 0.30 16.61 -5.82
C ILE A 110 0.94 17.73 -6.65
N THR A 111 2.03 17.45 -7.37
CA THR A 111 2.69 18.43 -8.26
C THR A 111 1.86 18.81 -9.49
N THR A 112 0.89 17.98 -9.88
CA THR A 112 -0.07 18.29 -10.95
C THR A 112 -1.38 18.91 -10.43
N CYS A 113 -1.50 19.14 -9.12
CA CYS A 113 -2.65 19.80 -8.53
C CYS A 113 -2.61 21.31 -8.82
N GLU A 114 -3.57 21.81 -9.60
CA GLU A 114 -3.67 23.25 -9.94
C GLU A 114 -3.99 24.16 -8.74
N ARG A 115 -4.36 23.58 -7.59
CA ARG A 115 -4.79 24.32 -6.38
C ARG A 115 -3.70 24.45 -5.30
N CYS A 116 -2.56 23.78 -5.47
CA CYS A 116 -1.43 23.83 -4.54
C CYS A 116 -0.60 25.11 -4.63
#